data_AF-A0A1L9BHE2-F1
#
_entry.id   AF-A0A1L9BHE2-F1
#
_cell.length_a   1.000
_cell.length_b   1.000
_cell.length_c   1.000
_cell.angle_alpha   90.00
_cell.angle_beta   90.00
_cell.angle_gamma   90.00
#
_symmetry.space_group_name_H-M   'P 1'
#
loop_
_entity.id
_entity.type
_entity.pdbx_description
1 polymer ?
#
loop_
_entity_poly.entity_id
_entity_poly.type
_entity_poly.pdbx_seq_one_letter_code
_entity_poly.pdbx_strand_id
1 'polypeptide(L)'
;MNRPWQRQRQPDDVPTPVAVAVSDYCRRAHSPATPTEVREALALLAESDDFRVRTLTDAEPQATPLGPFAVIDVLQGTSPELAATRQGCGYYDVVRELARVHEEKRPPAPPAPDVPSFALPPSRPVPAPVPARPEVAPASAGETVQSRIAPRKRSAAESLPPETDEYGQEAPSFLKRDLPKPRGRFTRLEAPRTSYQELLRPSGRDALEALVEASEHRFALLRHLSQQYNGARGDLTLDEVEGALKAHGLLEALKRREHTSLLSAFTEHRGASGRVGWALGLSPSELKLVENRGGIAKEVEELRERFRREALTARNLTQKLDLLGREKYLVDLGIKKRFTDMLRRELELLVRDDLPEAPSLTALAEAVGRKHGAPSELVLRALERLGMAEALRKRTPDSTPPSTT
;
A
#
# COMPACT_ATOMS: atom_id res chain seq x y z
N MET A 1 -2.72 23.45 14.11
CA MET A 1 -1.71 23.63 13.02
C MET A 1 -1.25 22.25 12.62
N ASN A 2 -1.77 21.69 11.53
CA ASN A 2 -1.42 20.33 11.10
C ASN A 2 -0.01 20.36 10.50
N ARG A 3 0.95 19.69 11.15
CA ARG A 3 2.25 19.46 10.54
C ARG A 3 2.04 18.64 9.25
N PRO A 4 2.78 18.93 8.17
CA PRO A 4 2.68 18.14 6.96
C PRO A 4 3.10 16.69 7.26
N TRP A 5 2.40 15.72 6.66
CA TRP A 5 2.71 14.29 6.69
C TRP A 5 3.97 14.00 5.85
N GLN A 6 5.09 14.59 6.24
CA GLN A 6 6.36 14.55 5.55
C GLN A 6 7.42 13.87 6.41
N ARG A 7 8.20 12.97 5.81
CA ARG A 7 9.29 12.27 6.52
C ARG A 7 10.36 13.26 7.00
N GLN A 8 10.75 13.11 8.26
CA GLN A 8 11.79 13.88 8.94
C GLN A 8 13.12 13.13 9.01
N ARG A 9 13.09 11.79 8.98
CA ARG A 9 14.27 10.89 9.02
C ARG A 9 14.07 9.66 8.15
N GLN A 10 15.10 8.84 7.93
CA GLN A 10 14.90 7.56 7.24
C GLN A 10 14.21 6.54 8.16
N PRO A 11 13.39 5.62 7.62
CA PRO A 11 12.77 4.55 8.42
C PRO A 11 13.78 3.65 9.15
N ASP A 12 14.97 3.50 8.60
CA ASP A 12 16.05 2.69 9.19
C ASP A 12 16.73 3.38 10.38
N ASP A 13 16.67 4.71 10.45
CA ASP A 13 17.23 5.50 11.56
C ASP A 13 16.35 5.43 12.82
N VAL A 14 15.13 4.89 12.71
CA VAL A 14 14.22 4.73 13.86
C VAL A 14 14.79 3.71 14.85
N PRO A 15 15.00 4.07 16.13
CA PRO A 15 15.53 3.13 17.12
C PRO A 15 14.60 1.92 17.30
N THR A 16 15.16 0.71 17.18
CA THR A 16 14.40 -0.54 17.31
C THR A 16 13.53 -0.61 18.58
N PRO A 17 13.97 -0.15 19.78
CA PRO A 17 13.11 -0.16 20.96
C PRO A 17 11.84 0.69 20.81
N VAL A 18 11.90 1.81 20.09
CA VAL A 18 10.75 2.70 19.84
C VAL A 18 9.78 2.02 18.88
N ALA A 19 10.29 1.43 17.80
CA ALA A 19 9.47 0.68 16.85
C ALA A 19 8.77 -0.52 17.50
N VAL A 20 9.46 -1.25 18.40
CA VAL A 20 8.86 -2.36 19.14
C VAL A 20 7.76 -1.88 20.07
N ALA A 21 7.96 -0.76 20.79
CA ALA A 21 6.95 -0.21 21.70
C ALA A 21 5.67 0.20 20.96
N VAL A 22 5.80 0.86 19.80
CA VAL A 22 4.64 1.22 18.96
C VAL A 22 3.97 -0.02 18.38
N SER A 23 4.75 -1.00 17.92
CA SER A 23 4.20 -2.26 17.40
C SER A 23 3.36 -3.00 18.45
N ASP A 24 3.82 -3.04 19.70
CA ASP A 24 3.06 -3.65 20.80
C ASP A 24 1.83 -2.83 21.17
N TYR A 25 1.94 -1.50 21.24
CA TYR A 25 0.81 -0.61 21.49
C TYR A 25 -0.30 -0.78 20.43
N CYS A 26 0.05 -0.77 19.14
CA CYS A 26 -0.89 -0.99 18.04
C CYS A 26 -1.55 -2.38 18.10
N ARG A 27 -0.81 -3.40 18.55
CA ARG A 27 -1.35 -4.74 18.80
C ARG A 27 -2.38 -4.74 19.93
N ARG A 28 -2.10 -4.07 21.05
CA ARG A 28 -3.07 -3.89 22.16
C ARG A 28 -4.30 -3.10 21.71
N ALA A 29 -4.12 -2.17 20.77
CA ALA A 29 -5.19 -1.37 20.19
C ALA A 29 -5.96 -2.05 19.03
N HIS A 30 -5.84 -3.37 18.85
CA HIS A 30 -6.51 -4.15 17.79
C HIS A 30 -6.19 -3.74 16.35
N SER A 31 -5.03 -3.13 16.11
CA SER A 31 -4.55 -2.75 14.77
C SER A 31 -3.08 -3.16 14.58
N PRO A 32 -2.78 -4.47 14.48
CA PRO A 32 -1.40 -4.93 14.33
C PRO A 32 -0.82 -4.45 12.99
N ALA A 33 0.39 -3.89 13.03
CA ALA A 33 1.10 -3.39 11.86
C ALA A 33 2.47 -4.07 11.71
N THR A 34 2.98 -4.11 10.47
CA THR A 34 4.30 -4.67 10.19
C THR A 34 5.43 -3.77 10.72
N PRO A 35 6.61 -4.32 11.05
CA PRO A 35 7.74 -3.49 11.50
C PRO A 35 8.14 -2.40 10.50
N THR A 36 8.01 -2.70 9.20
CA THR A 36 8.23 -1.75 8.10
C THR A 36 7.24 -0.59 8.15
N GLU A 37 5.95 -0.85 8.35
CA GLU A 37 4.91 0.19 8.47
C GLU A 37 5.10 1.06 9.70
N VAL A 38 5.47 0.45 10.83
CA VAL A 38 5.76 1.20 12.06
C VAL A 38 6.94 2.14 11.86
N ARG A 39 7.99 1.69 11.18
CA ARG A 39 9.16 2.52 10.85
C ARG A 39 8.84 3.61 9.83
N GLU A 40 8.06 3.30 8.78
CA GLU A 40 7.59 4.29 7.81
C GLU A 40 6.76 5.40 8.47
N ALA A 41 5.90 5.03 9.42
CA ALA A 41 5.13 5.97 10.20
C ALA A 41 6.06 6.81 11.09
N LEU A 42 6.88 6.17 11.94
CA LEU A 42 7.78 6.86 12.87
C LEU A 42 8.83 7.75 12.19
N ALA A 43 9.11 7.54 10.91
CA ALA A 43 9.94 8.41 10.10
C ALA A 43 9.33 9.81 9.87
N LEU A 44 8.02 9.98 10.07
CA LEU A 44 7.33 11.28 10.03
C LEU A 44 7.58 12.14 11.28
N LEU A 45 8.12 11.55 12.34
CA LEU A 45 8.49 12.23 13.57
C LEU A 45 10.00 12.50 13.58
N ALA A 46 10.38 13.63 14.19
CA ALA A 46 11.79 13.92 14.45
C ALA A 46 12.33 13.03 15.58
N GLU A 47 13.64 12.82 15.65
CA GLU A 47 14.28 12.02 16.71
C GLU A 47 13.95 12.53 18.12
N SER A 48 13.74 13.84 18.27
CA SER A 48 13.35 14.46 19.54
C SER A 48 11.98 14.00 20.06
N ASP A 49 11.10 13.51 19.19
CA ASP A 49 9.76 13.06 19.57
C ASP A 49 9.73 11.60 20.08
N ASP A 50 10.84 10.85 20.00
CA ASP A 50 10.91 9.43 20.41
C ASP A 50 10.59 9.22 21.89
N PHE A 51 10.92 10.18 22.76
CA PHE A 51 10.53 10.13 24.17
C PHE A 51 9.00 10.21 24.34
N ARG A 52 8.33 11.08 23.56
CA ARG A 52 6.87 11.24 23.61
C ARG A 52 6.16 9.99 23.10
N VAL A 53 6.73 9.35 22.07
CA VAL A 53 6.26 8.04 21.58
C VAL A 53 6.30 7.01 22.70
N ARG A 54 7.43 6.88 23.42
CA ARG A 54 7.57 5.92 24.52
C ARG A 54 6.55 6.16 25.63
N THR A 55 6.43 7.40 26.10
CA THR A 55 5.48 7.79 27.14
C THR A 55 4.04 7.44 26.77
N LEU A 56 3.66 7.63 25.51
CA LEU A 56 2.33 7.26 25.02
C LEU A 56 2.16 5.73 24.93
N THR A 57 3.18 5.01 24.46
CA THR A 57 3.12 3.56 24.29
C THR A 57 3.23 2.76 25.59
N ASP A 58 3.69 3.38 26.67
CA ASP A 58 3.74 2.77 28.01
C ASP A 58 2.35 2.67 28.65
N ALA A 59 1.40 3.50 28.23
CA ALA A 59 0.01 3.47 28.68
C ALA A 59 -0.86 2.47 27.89
N GLU A 60 -2.05 2.17 28.42
CA GLU A 60 -3.07 1.43 27.68
C GLU A 60 -3.72 2.31 26.59
N PRO A 61 -4.09 1.72 25.44
CA PRO A 61 -4.70 2.48 24.36
C PRO A 61 -6.08 2.98 24.77
N GLN A 62 -6.27 4.29 24.71
CA GLN A 62 -7.53 4.96 25.10
C GLN A 62 -8.68 4.74 24.11
N ALA A 63 -8.37 4.30 22.89
CA ALA A 63 -9.35 4.01 21.85
C ALA A 63 -8.86 2.87 20.94
N THR A 64 -9.79 2.21 20.25
CA THR A 64 -9.53 1.12 19.30
C THR A 64 -10.40 1.28 18.06
N PRO A 65 -9.92 1.05 16.83
CA PRO A 65 -8.56 0.59 16.47
C PRO A 65 -7.55 1.75 16.32
N LEU A 66 -6.31 1.58 16.79
CA LEU A 66 -5.22 2.57 16.58
C LEU A 66 -4.00 1.94 15.91
N GLY A 67 -3.82 2.25 14.62
CA GLY A 67 -2.63 1.88 13.84
C GLY A 67 -1.45 2.85 14.02
N PRO A 68 -0.30 2.60 13.38
CA PRO A 68 0.94 3.37 13.60
C PRO A 68 0.82 4.84 13.15
N PHE A 69 0.09 5.12 12.06
CA PHE A 69 -0.18 6.49 11.62
C PHE A 69 -1.19 7.20 12.53
N ALA A 70 -2.14 6.46 13.13
CA ALA A 70 -3.05 7.00 14.12
C ALA A 70 -2.31 7.41 15.41
N VAL A 71 -1.31 6.63 15.84
CA VAL A 71 -0.44 6.97 16.97
C VAL A 71 0.27 8.31 16.75
N ILE A 72 0.73 8.57 15.52
CA ILE A 72 1.37 9.84 15.17
C ILE A 72 0.38 10.99 15.20
N ASP A 73 -0.84 10.77 14.69
CA ASP A 73 -1.89 11.79 14.74
C ASP A 73 -2.22 12.18 16.18
N VAL A 74 -2.28 11.20 17.09
CA VAL A 74 -2.46 11.44 18.52
C VAL A 74 -1.29 12.22 19.11
N LEU A 75 -0.05 11.89 18.75
CA LEU A 75 1.14 12.66 19.17
C LEU A 75 1.17 14.08 18.61
N GLN A 76 0.50 14.33 17.49
CA GLN A 76 0.32 15.66 16.89
C GLN A 76 -0.84 16.46 17.52
N GLY A 77 -1.58 15.85 18.46
CA GLY A 77 -2.62 16.52 19.25
C GLY A 77 -4.05 16.14 18.88
N THR A 78 -4.27 15.16 17.99
CA THR A 78 -5.59 14.63 17.70
C THR A 78 -6.10 13.76 18.85
N SER A 79 -7.40 13.80 19.16
CA SER A 79 -7.96 12.93 20.20
C SER A 79 -7.90 11.45 19.78
N PRO A 80 -7.67 10.51 20.72
CA PRO A 80 -7.61 9.08 20.40
C PRO A 80 -8.88 8.53 19.73
N GLU A 81 -10.06 9.01 20.11
CA GLU A 81 -11.35 8.60 19.50
C GLU A 81 -11.46 9.03 18.03
N LEU A 82 -11.03 10.25 17.72
CA LEU A 82 -11.04 10.76 16.36
C LEU A 82 -10.00 10.02 15.51
N ALA A 83 -8.82 9.76 16.09
CA ALA A 83 -7.78 8.97 15.43
C ALA A 83 -8.26 7.53 15.15
N ALA A 84 -9.02 6.92 16.05
CA ALA A 84 -9.60 5.59 15.83
C ALA A 84 -10.68 5.58 14.74
N THR A 85 -11.50 6.63 14.68
CA THR A 85 -12.50 6.80 13.62
C THR A 85 -11.83 6.97 12.25
N ARG A 86 -10.76 7.79 12.18
CA ARG A 86 -9.91 7.94 10.98
C ARG A 86 -9.27 6.61 10.55
N GLN A 87 -8.83 5.80 11.51
CA GLN A 87 -8.31 4.47 11.23
C GLN A 87 -9.40 3.55 10.66
N GLY A 88 -10.61 3.57 11.24
CA GLY A 88 -11.73 2.75 10.79
C GLY A 88 -12.26 3.11 9.40
N CYS A 89 -12.16 4.38 8.99
CA CYS A 89 -12.56 4.83 7.65
C CYS A 89 -11.45 4.81 6.60
N GLY A 90 -10.25 4.30 6.93
CA GLY A 90 -9.13 4.18 5.99
C GLY A 90 -8.42 5.50 5.66
N TYR A 91 -8.61 6.55 6.47
CA TYR A 91 -7.97 7.86 6.25
C TYR A 91 -6.45 7.76 6.16
N TYR A 92 -5.84 6.94 7.03
CA TYR A 92 -4.37 6.84 7.08
C TYR A 92 -3.77 6.07 5.91
N ASP A 93 -4.54 5.25 5.19
CA ASP A 93 -4.08 4.62 3.96
C ASP A 93 -3.88 5.69 2.87
N VAL A 94 -4.80 6.66 2.80
CA VAL A 94 -4.68 7.82 1.90
C VAL A 94 -3.50 8.71 2.31
N VAL A 95 -3.32 8.95 3.61
CA VAL A 95 -2.17 9.73 4.13
C VAL A 95 -0.84 9.06 3.80
N ARG A 96 -0.76 7.72 3.92
CA ARG A 96 0.43 6.93 3.57
C ARG A 96 0.79 7.11 2.10
N GLU A 97 -0.19 7.02 1.20
CA GLU A 97 0.02 7.24 -0.24
C GLU A 97 0.43 8.69 -0.56
N LEU A 98 -0.19 9.68 0.10
CA LEU A 98 0.20 11.09 -0.07
C LEU A 98 1.64 11.34 0.39
N ALA A 99 2.05 10.76 1.52
CA ALA A 99 3.43 10.85 2.01
C ALA A 99 4.42 10.25 0.98
N ARG A 100 4.10 9.10 0.37
CA ARG A 100 4.92 8.49 -0.69
C ARG A 100 4.99 9.37 -1.96
N VAL A 101 3.87 9.92 -2.42
CA VAL A 101 3.85 10.80 -3.60
C VAL A 101 4.63 12.10 -3.37
N HIS A 102 4.61 12.62 -2.15
CA HIS A 102 5.42 13.80 -1.78
C HIS A 102 6.92 13.49 -1.80
N GLU A 103 7.33 12.25 -1.51
CA GLU A 103 8.72 11.82 -1.62
C GLU A 103 9.17 11.68 -3.06
N GLU A 104 8.36 11.03 -3.91
CA GLU A 104 8.70 10.86 -5.34
C GLU A 104 8.85 12.21 -6.06
N LYS A 105 8.09 13.22 -5.64
CA LYS A 105 8.18 14.59 -6.17
C LYS A 105 9.27 15.44 -5.53
N ARG A 106 9.99 14.93 -4.53
CA ARG A 106 11.10 15.66 -3.91
C ARG A 106 12.26 15.68 -4.90
N PRO A 107 12.72 16.86 -5.37
CA PRO A 107 13.93 16.94 -6.16
C PRO A 107 15.10 16.39 -5.33
N PRO A 108 16.04 15.63 -5.94
CA PRO A 108 17.21 15.14 -5.23
C PRO A 108 17.90 16.31 -4.54
N ALA A 109 18.28 16.12 -3.27
CA ALA A 109 19.09 17.12 -2.57
C ALA A 109 20.31 17.45 -3.44
N PRO A 110 20.64 18.73 -3.66
CA PRO A 110 21.83 19.08 -4.40
C PRO A 110 23.03 18.40 -3.71
N PRO A 111 24.00 17.87 -4.48
CA PRO A 111 25.22 17.35 -3.90
C PRO A 111 25.79 18.43 -2.98
N ALA A 112 26.20 18.04 -1.78
CA ALA A 112 26.89 18.94 -0.87
C ALA A 112 28.02 19.63 -1.67
N PRO A 113 28.15 20.97 -1.59
CA PRO A 113 29.24 21.64 -2.27
C PRO A 113 30.56 21.02 -1.80
N ASP A 114 31.41 20.62 -2.74
CA ASP A 114 32.82 20.30 -2.50
C ASP A 114 33.47 21.57 -1.91
N VAL A 115 33.41 21.70 -0.59
CA VAL A 115 34.28 22.61 0.14
C VAL A 115 35.66 21.95 0.17
N PRO A 116 36.69 22.57 -0.43
CA PRO A 116 38.04 22.04 -0.32
C PRO A 116 38.41 21.95 1.16
N SER A 117 38.79 20.74 1.57
CA SER A 117 39.38 20.45 2.87
C SER A 117 40.62 21.31 3.05
N PHE A 118 40.50 22.39 3.83
CA PHE A 118 41.65 23.11 4.34
C PHE A 118 42.16 22.37 5.57
N ALA A 119 43.40 21.89 5.45
CA ALA A 119 44.15 21.22 6.49
C ALA A 119 44.21 22.06 7.79
N LEU A 120 43.93 21.42 8.92
CA LEU A 120 44.28 21.93 10.24
C LEU A 120 45.82 21.86 10.41
N PRO A 121 46.49 22.97 10.81
CA PRO A 121 47.94 22.97 11.02
C PRO A 121 48.33 22.21 12.31
N PRO A 122 49.59 21.71 12.39
CA PRO A 122 50.01 20.74 13.40
C PRO A 122 50.24 21.36 14.78
N SER A 123 49.90 20.59 15.82
CA SER A 123 50.27 20.88 17.21
C SER A 123 51.74 20.55 17.48
N ARG A 124 52.42 21.44 18.21
CA ARG A 124 53.81 21.29 18.70
C ARG A 124 53.84 21.60 20.22
N PRO A 125 54.86 21.16 20.95
CA PRO A 125 54.92 19.88 21.66
C PRO A 125 54.88 20.04 23.20
N VAL A 126 54.63 18.93 23.89
CA VAL A 126 54.67 18.78 25.35
C VAL A 126 56.11 18.96 25.90
N PRO A 127 56.25 19.44 27.15
CA PRO A 127 57.29 18.92 28.03
C PRO A 127 56.70 18.38 29.36
N ALA A 128 57.11 17.16 29.72
CA ALA A 128 57.21 16.66 31.10
C ALA A 128 58.68 16.87 31.58
N PRO A 129 59.17 16.56 32.82
CA PRO A 129 58.55 15.82 33.95
C PRO A 129 58.86 16.30 35.42
N VAL A 130 58.07 15.78 36.38
CA VAL A 130 58.17 15.47 37.88
C VAL A 130 59.22 16.15 38.83
N PRO A 131 59.00 16.24 40.20
CA PRO A 131 58.96 15.08 41.15
C PRO A 131 57.97 15.12 42.37
N ALA A 132 57.54 13.90 42.73
CA ALA A 132 57.05 13.22 43.96
C ALA A 132 56.87 13.86 45.39
N ARG A 133 55.67 13.55 45.98
CA ARG A 133 55.29 12.91 47.29
C ARG A 133 55.64 13.56 48.68
N PRO A 134 55.03 13.14 49.83
CA PRO A 134 53.79 12.36 50.15
C PRO A 134 52.95 12.91 51.36
N GLU A 135 52.01 12.08 51.88
CA GLU A 135 51.27 12.11 53.19
C GLU A 135 49.92 12.87 53.23
N VAL A 136 48.82 12.42 53.86
CA VAL A 136 48.42 11.25 54.68
C VAL A 136 46.86 11.21 54.65
N ALA A 137 46.24 10.02 54.75
CA ALA A 137 44.78 9.86 54.92
C ALA A 137 44.37 9.96 56.41
N PRO A 138 43.09 10.25 56.77
CA PRO A 138 42.15 9.14 56.91
C PRO A 138 40.65 9.42 56.63
N ALA A 139 39.97 8.33 56.24
CA ALA A 139 38.60 7.87 56.52
C ALA A 139 37.43 8.86 56.72
N SER A 140 36.42 8.78 55.83
CA SER A 140 35.05 8.30 56.19
C SER A 140 34.09 8.30 54.99
N ALA A 141 33.33 7.20 54.87
CA ALA A 141 32.01 7.08 54.24
C ALA A 141 31.86 7.39 52.73
N GLY A 142 32.10 6.38 51.90
CA GLY A 142 31.59 6.31 50.52
C GLY A 142 30.43 5.31 50.43
N GLU A 143 29.26 5.78 50.01
CA GLU A 143 28.22 4.93 49.43
C GLU A 143 27.57 5.67 48.26
N THR A 144 28.08 5.43 47.04
CA THR A 144 27.47 5.88 45.78
C THR A 144 26.71 4.73 45.14
N VAL A 145 25.51 5.05 44.63
CA VAL A 145 24.41 4.20 44.13
C VAL A 145 24.78 3.15 43.05
N GLN A 146 26.01 3.12 42.56
CA GLN A 146 26.48 2.13 41.59
C GLN A 146 26.75 0.72 42.18
N SER A 147 26.70 0.54 43.51
CA SER A 147 26.81 -0.78 44.17
C SER A 147 25.48 -1.54 44.34
N ARG A 148 24.33 -0.93 44.00
CA ARG A 148 23.00 -1.52 44.22
C ARG A 148 22.38 -2.28 43.03
N ILE A 149 22.96 -2.18 41.83
CA ILE A 149 22.35 -2.76 40.61
C ILE A 149 23.37 -3.59 39.82
N ALA A 150 24.03 -4.52 40.50
CA ALA A 150 24.80 -5.57 39.84
C ALA A 150 24.30 -6.95 40.32
N PRO A 151 23.77 -7.80 39.43
CA PRO A 151 23.35 -9.15 39.81
C PRO A 151 24.58 -9.99 40.15
N ARG A 152 24.67 -10.43 41.41
CA ARG A 152 25.75 -11.28 41.92
C ARG A 152 25.72 -12.67 41.27
N LYS A 153 26.76 -12.96 40.48
CA LYS A 153 27.20 -14.32 40.12
C LYS A 153 27.42 -15.14 41.41
N ARG A 154 26.69 -16.24 41.58
CA ARG A 154 27.07 -17.29 42.55
C ARG A 154 28.10 -18.21 41.90
N SER A 155 29.24 -18.33 42.55
CA SER A 155 30.28 -19.32 42.30
C SER A 155 29.84 -20.70 42.78
N ALA A 156 30.19 -21.73 42.01
CA ALA A 156 30.10 -23.13 42.38
C ALA A 156 31.33 -23.53 43.22
N ALA A 157 31.09 -24.28 44.30
CA ALA A 157 31.93 -25.32 44.94
C ALA A 157 31.35 -25.57 46.35
N GLU A 158 31.31 -26.75 46.98
CA GLU A 158 31.49 -28.17 46.64
C GLU A 158 31.21 -28.94 47.96
N SER A 159 30.96 -30.26 47.88
CA SER A 159 30.96 -31.31 48.94
C SER A 159 29.68 -31.56 49.76
N LEU A 160 29.17 -32.78 50.03
CA LEU A 160 29.45 -34.22 49.71
C LEU A 160 28.19 -35.07 50.22
N PRO A 161 28.09 -36.43 50.05
CA PRO A 161 26.86 -37.27 49.90
C PRO A 161 26.38 -37.95 51.24
N PRO A 162 25.49 -39.00 51.34
CA PRO A 162 24.77 -39.91 50.40
C PRO A 162 23.22 -39.92 50.66
N GLU A 163 22.29 -40.70 50.07
CA GLU A 163 22.15 -42.15 49.87
C GLU A 163 21.12 -42.51 48.77
N THR A 164 21.23 -43.76 48.34
CA THR A 164 20.35 -44.57 47.48
C THR A 164 18.89 -44.61 47.93
N ASP A 165 17.98 -44.58 46.95
CA ASP A 165 16.86 -45.53 46.91
C ASP A 165 16.42 -45.78 45.46
N GLU A 166 16.36 -47.06 45.12
CA GLU A 166 15.78 -47.64 43.91
C GLU A 166 14.27 -47.37 43.86
N TYR A 167 13.72 -47.13 42.66
CA TYR A 167 12.56 -47.85 42.10
C TYR A 167 12.25 -47.25 40.72
N GLY A 168 12.29 -48.11 39.70
CA GLY A 168 12.19 -47.73 38.30
C GLY A 168 10.77 -47.41 37.80
N GLN A 169 10.72 -46.73 36.66
CA GLN A 169 9.72 -46.97 35.62
C GLN A 169 10.24 -46.41 34.30
N GLU A 170 10.52 -47.34 33.38
CA GLU A 170 10.85 -47.09 31.98
C GLU A 170 9.63 -46.49 31.26
N ALA A 171 9.82 -45.34 30.61
CA ALA A 171 8.90 -44.83 29.58
C ALA A 171 9.67 -44.71 28.26
N PRO A 172 9.10 -45.13 27.11
CA PRO A 172 9.85 -45.39 25.90
C PRO A 172 10.29 -44.10 25.22
N SER A 173 11.58 -44.08 24.84
CA SER A 173 12.24 -43.00 24.11
C SER A 173 11.72 -42.89 22.67
N PHE A 174 10.63 -42.15 22.47
CA PHE A 174 10.26 -41.65 21.15
C PHE A 174 11.29 -40.60 20.69
N LEU A 175 12.11 -41.01 19.71
CA LEU A 175 12.87 -40.22 18.73
C LEU A 175 12.77 -38.70 18.89
N LYS A 176 13.65 -38.14 19.73
CA LYS A 176 13.95 -36.71 19.76
C LYS A 176 14.67 -36.33 18.46
N ARG A 177 13.90 -36.03 17.42
CA ARG A 177 14.36 -35.23 16.29
C ARG A 177 14.78 -33.89 16.86
N ASP A 178 16.02 -33.48 16.64
CA ASP A 178 16.52 -32.18 17.12
C ASP A 178 15.78 -31.05 16.38
N LEU A 179 14.65 -30.61 16.93
CA LEU A 179 14.03 -29.36 16.51
C LEU A 179 14.91 -28.20 16.99
N PRO A 180 15.16 -27.19 16.13
CA PRO A 180 15.91 -26.00 16.53
C PRO A 180 15.23 -25.32 17.71
N LYS A 181 16.03 -24.90 18.70
CA LYS A 181 15.56 -24.30 19.95
C LYS A 181 14.65 -23.10 19.66
N PRO A 182 13.42 -23.05 20.22
CA PRO A 182 12.49 -21.97 19.94
C PRO A 182 13.05 -20.64 20.47
N ARG A 183 13.31 -19.70 19.57
CA ARG A 183 13.72 -18.33 19.90
C ARG A 183 12.47 -17.46 20.07
N GLY A 184 12.07 -17.23 21.33
CA GLY A 184 11.21 -16.10 21.72
C GLY A 184 9.72 -16.22 21.36
N ARG A 185 8.88 -15.48 22.11
CA ARG A 185 7.42 -15.44 21.96
C ARG A 185 7.06 -14.81 20.60
N PHE A 186 6.32 -15.54 19.76
CA PHE A 186 5.69 -15.12 18.48
C PHE A 186 6.47 -15.23 17.17
N THR A 187 7.30 -16.25 16.96
CA THR A 187 7.44 -16.78 15.58
C THR A 187 6.17 -17.56 15.25
N ARG A 188 5.21 -16.94 14.56
CA ARG A 188 4.20 -17.71 13.82
C ARG A 188 4.97 -18.49 12.76
N LEU A 189 5.37 -19.71 13.09
CA LEU A 189 5.85 -20.65 12.11
C LEU A 189 4.65 -20.91 11.20
N GLU A 190 4.69 -20.37 9.97
CA GLU A 190 3.74 -20.78 8.95
C GLU A 190 3.74 -22.31 8.91
N ALA A 191 2.55 -22.89 8.85
CA ALA A 191 2.43 -24.34 8.73
C ALA A 191 3.32 -24.79 7.56
N PRO A 192 4.11 -25.86 7.73
CA PRO A 192 5.00 -26.31 6.68
C PRO A 192 4.18 -26.60 5.43
N ARG A 193 4.45 -25.84 4.36
CA ARG A 193 3.80 -26.03 3.07
C ARG A 193 4.19 -27.41 2.52
N THR A 194 3.21 -28.11 1.98
CA THR A 194 3.38 -29.43 1.37
C THR A 194 4.02 -29.29 -0.01
N SER A 195 4.64 -30.36 -0.52
CA SER A 195 5.23 -30.33 -1.86
C SER A 195 4.14 -30.36 -2.93
N TYR A 196 4.32 -29.64 -4.04
CA TYR A 196 3.42 -29.69 -5.21
C TYR A 196 3.23 -31.11 -5.75
N GLN A 197 4.17 -32.02 -5.49
CA GLN A 197 4.05 -33.44 -5.87
C GLN A 197 2.81 -34.11 -5.25
N GLU A 198 2.33 -33.62 -4.10
CA GLU A 198 1.07 -34.10 -3.50
C GLU A 198 -0.15 -33.72 -4.33
N LEU A 199 -0.11 -32.59 -5.06
CA LEU A 199 -1.19 -32.18 -5.98
C LEU A 199 -1.30 -33.10 -7.19
N LEU A 200 -0.21 -33.78 -7.58
CA LEU A 200 -0.21 -34.74 -8.70
C LEU A 200 -0.79 -36.11 -8.30
N ARG A 201 -0.89 -36.39 -7.01
CA ARG A 201 -1.45 -37.66 -6.52
C ARG A 201 -2.98 -37.67 -6.63
N PRO A 202 -3.62 -38.85 -6.63
CA PRO A 202 -5.08 -38.95 -6.63
C PRO A 202 -5.74 -38.20 -5.46
N SER A 203 -5.11 -38.18 -4.28
CA SER A 203 -5.59 -37.41 -3.12
C SER A 203 -5.60 -35.89 -3.33
N GLY A 204 -4.77 -35.39 -4.26
CA GLY A 204 -4.75 -33.99 -4.65
C GLY A 204 -5.91 -33.59 -5.56
N ARG A 205 -6.57 -34.56 -6.21
CA ARG A 205 -7.69 -34.30 -7.12
C ARG A 205 -8.87 -33.64 -6.42
N ASP A 206 -9.32 -34.21 -5.30
CA ASP A 206 -10.49 -33.71 -4.58
C ASP A 206 -10.26 -32.28 -4.05
N ALA A 207 -9.04 -32.00 -3.59
CA ALA A 207 -8.64 -30.66 -3.16
C ALA A 207 -8.60 -29.66 -4.32
N LEU A 208 -8.08 -30.07 -5.48
CA LEU A 208 -8.06 -29.23 -6.69
C LEU A 208 -9.46 -28.99 -7.25
N GLU A 209 -10.34 -29.99 -7.22
CA GLU A 209 -11.71 -29.88 -7.74
C GLU A 209 -12.51 -28.85 -6.93
N ALA A 210 -12.49 -28.95 -5.59
CA ALA A 210 -13.14 -27.97 -4.73
C ALA A 210 -12.59 -26.54 -4.91
N LEU A 211 -11.26 -26.41 -5.09
CA LEU A 211 -10.65 -25.10 -5.32
C LEU A 211 -10.93 -24.53 -6.71
N VAL A 212 -11.01 -25.37 -7.74
CA VAL A 212 -11.42 -24.95 -9.10
C VAL A 212 -12.88 -24.46 -9.07
N GLU A 213 -13.74 -25.09 -8.29
CA GLU A 213 -15.12 -24.65 -8.09
C GLU A 213 -15.24 -23.33 -7.32
N ALA A 214 -14.31 -23.03 -6.42
CA ALA A 214 -14.27 -21.77 -5.69
C ALA A 214 -13.55 -20.64 -6.43
N SER A 215 -12.67 -20.97 -7.38
CA SER A 215 -11.84 -19.99 -8.09
C SER A 215 -12.49 -19.49 -9.38
N GLU A 216 -12.40 -18.17 -9.60
CA GLU A 216 -12.85 -17.55 -10.86
C GLU A 216 -11.80 -17.68 -11.97
N HIS A 217 -10.52 -17.67 -11.61
CA HIS A 217 -9.40 -17.76 -12.54
C HIS A 217 -8.14 -18.36 -11.92
N ARG A 218 -7.19 -18.78 -12.78
CA ARG A 218 -5.95 -19.47 -12.43
C ARG A 218 -5.05 -18.74 -11.44
N PHE A 219 -5.03 -17.40 -11.46
CA PHE A 219 -4.26 -16.64 -10.48
C PHE A 219 -4.90 -16.66 -9.09
N ALA A 220 -6.24 -16.69 -8.97
CA ALA A 220 -6.90 -16.86 -7.69
C ALA A 220 -6.62 -18.28 -7.15
N LEU A 221 -6.70 -19.29 -8.03
CA LEU A 221 -6.34 -20.66 -7.69
C LEU A 221 -4.87 -20.77 -7.23
N LEU A 222 -3.94 -20.16 -7.97
CA LEU A 222 -2.52 -20.15 -7.61
C LEU A 222 -2.29 -19.52 -6.23
N ARG A 223 -2.92 -18.37 -5.95
CA ARG A 223 -2.82 -17.70 -4.64
C ARG A 223 -3.34 -18.60 -3.52
N HIS A 224 -4.47 -19.27 -3.72
CA HIS A 224 -5.02 -20.22 -2.74
C HIS A 224 -4.07 -21.41 -2.52
N LEU A 225 -3.55 -22.01 -3.59
CA LEU A 225 -2.64 -23.15 -3.50
C LEU A 225 -1.28 -22.76 -2.90
N SER A 226 -0.75 -21.58 -3.20
CA SER A 226 0.54 -21.10 -2.68
C SER A 226 0.60 -20.96 -1.16
N GLN A 227 -0.56 -20.87 -0.49
CA GLN A 227 -0.64 -20.84 0.97
C GLN A 227 -0.35 -22.20 1.59
N GLN A 228 -0.62 -23.29 0.86
CA GLN A 228 -0.55 -24.66 1.37
C GLN A 228 0.55 -25.48 0.71
N TYR A 229 0.96 -25.12 -0.51
CA TYR A 229 1.89 -25.89 -1.34
C TYR A 229 3.10 -25.06 -1.78
N ASN A 230 4.26 -25.71 -1.81
CA ASN A 230 5.49 -25.22 -2.41
C ASN A 230 5.71 -25.85 -3.78
N GLY A 231 6.23 -25.08 -4.73
CA GLY A 231 6.70 -25.56 -6.03
C GLY A 231 7.99 -26.39 -5.94
N ALA A 232 8.42 -26.95 -7.07
CA ALA A 232 9.62 -27.78 -7.14
C ALA A 232 10.91 -27.03 -6.81
N ARG A 233 10.94 -25.70 -7.03
CA ARG A 233 12.10 -24.83 -6.82
C ARG A 233 11.86 -23.73 -5.79
N GLY A 234 10.86 -23.89 -4.93
CA GLY A 234 10.48 -22.86 -3.94
C GLY A 234 9.00 -22.54 -4.05
N ASP A 235 8.67 -21.33 -4.51
CA ASP A 235 7.28 -20.91 -4.66
C ASP A 235 6.56 -21.67 -5.77
N LEU A 236 5.28 -21.93 -5.56
CA LEU A 236 4.44 -22.59 -6.55
C LEU A 236 4.26 -21.68 -7.76
N THR A 237 4.47 -22.24 -8.95
CA THR A 237 4.35 -21.53 -10.22
C THR A 237 3.04 -21.85 -10.93
N LEU A 238 2.63 -20.97 -11.83
CA LEU A 238 1.40 -21.14 -12.61
C LEU A 238 1.48 -22.36 -13.55
N ASP A 239 2.65 -22.66 -14.10
CA ASP A 239 2.84 -23.82 -14.98
C ASP A 239 2.77 -25.14 -14.20
N GLU A 240 3.20 -25.17 -12.94
CA GLU A 240 3.04 -26.34 -12.06
C GLU A 240 1.57 -26.58 -11.71
N VAL A 241 0.81 -25.52 -11.40
CA VAL A 241 -0.64 -25.62 -11.17
C VAL A 241 -1.36 -26.11 -12.42
N GLU A 242 -1.05 -25.54 -13.59
CA GLU A 242 -1.64 -26.00 -14.85
C GLU A 242 -1.27 -27.45 -15.16
N GLY A 243 -0.03 -27.87 -14.86
CA GLY A 243 0.41 -29.26 -14.97
C GLY A 243 -0.43 -30.20 -14.12
N ALA A 244 -0.67 -29.83 -12.85
CA ALA A 244 -1.52 -30.61 -11.94
C ALA A 244 -2.98 -30.67 -12.41
N LEU A 245 -3.54 -29.54 -12.86
CA LEU A 245 -4.90 -29.51 -13.42
C LEU A 245 -5.03 -30.37 -14.68
N LYS A 246 -4.01 -30.40 -15.54
CA LYS A 246 -3.98 -31.28 -16.73
C LYS A 246 -3.95 -32.74 -16.34
N ALA A 247 -3.13 -33.11 -15.36
CA ALA A 247 -3.03 -34.49 -14.89
C ALA A 247 -4.37 -35.06 -14.39
N HIS A 248 -5.21 -34.20 -13.80
CA HIS A 248 -6.54 -34.58 -13.29
C HIS A 248 -7.71 -34.26 -14.24
N GLY A 249 -7.44 -33.70 -15.43
CA GLY A 249 -8.49 -33.33 -16.40
C GLY A 249 -9.35 -32.13 -16.00
N LEU A 250 -8.91 -31.32 -15.03
CA LEU A 250 -9.67 -30.18 -14.48
C LEU A 250 -9.41 -28.86 -15.22
N LEU A 251 -8.37 -28.78 -16.05
CA LEU A 251 -7.95 -27.53 -16.70
C LEU A 251 -9.04 -26.91 -17.58
N GLU A 252 -9.76 -27.73 -18.35
CA GLU A 252 -10.79 -27.22 -19.27
C GLU A 252 -12.02 -26.66 -18.53
N ALA A 253 -12.34 -27.22 -17.35
CA ALA A 253 -13.40 -26.68 -16.50
C ALA A 253 -13.03 -25.28 -15.98
N LEU A 254 -11.77 -25.10 -15.52
CA LEU A 254 -11.26 -23.80 -15.10
C LEU A 254 -11.27 -22.79 -16.26
N LYS A 255 -10.81 -23.17 -17.46
CA LYS A 255 -10.81 -22.27 -18.63
C LYS A 255 -12.21 -21.78 -19.02
N ARG A 256 -13.24 -22.63 -18.96
CA ARG A 256 -14.62 -22.21 -19.27
C ARG A 256 -15.15 -21.21 -18.25
N ARG A 257 -14.80 -21.39 -16.98
CA ARG A 257 -15.15 -20.44 -15.90
C ARG A 257 -14.42 -19.11 -16.08
N GLU A 258 -13.11 -19.16 -16.36
CA GLU A 258 -12.32 -17.97 -16.68
C GLU A 258 -12.90 -17.19 -17.86
N HIS A 259 -13.24 -17.90 -18.94
CA HIS A 259 -13.88 -17.32 -20.12
C HIS A 259 -15.16 -16.56 -19.75
N THR A 260 -16.06 -17.22 -19.03
CA THR A 260 -17.34 -16.65 -18.62
C THR A 260 -17.14 -15.44 -17.69
N SER A 261 -16.28 -15.57 -16.67
CA SER A 261 -16.01 -14.51 -15.70
C SER A 261 -15.36 -13.28 -16.34
N LEU A 262 -14.40 -13.48 -17.26
CA LEU A 262 -13.77 -12.37 -17.97
C LEU A 262 -14.76 -11.64 -18.87
N LEU A 263 -15.55 -12.35 -19.66
CA LEU A 263 -16.54 -11.70 -20.52
C LEU A 263 -17.63 -10.98 -19.72
N SER A 264 -18.07 -11.55 -18.59
CA SER A 264 -19.02 -10.86 -17.72
C SER A 264 -18.42 -9.59 -17.13
N ALA A 265 -17.18 -9.64 -16.63
CA ALA A 265 -16.49 -8.50 -16.06
C ALA A 265 -16.24 -7.40 -17.12
N PHE A 266 -15.83 -7.76 -18.34
CA PHE A 266 -15.68 -6.80 -19.44
C PHE A 266 -17.01 -6.17 -19.85
N THR A 267 -18.11 -6.91 -19.77
CA THR A 267 -19.45 -6.39 -20.06
C THR A 267 -19.89 -5.41 -18.98
N GLU A 268 -19.75 -5.79 -17.71
CA GLU A 268 -20.11 -4.96 -16.54
C GLU A 268 -19.32 -3.64 -16.52
N HIS A 269 -18.02 -3.70 -16.78
CA HIS A 269 -17.15 -2.53 -16.79
C HIS A 269 -16.99 -1.87 -18.16
N ARG A 270 -17.87 -2.20 -19.12
CA ARG A 270 -17.96 -1.58 -20.45
C ARG A 270 -16.62 -1.50 -21.19
N GLY A 271 -15.87 -2.60 -21.20
CA GLY A 271 -14.62 -2.70 -21.95
C GLY A 271 -13.38 -2.12 -21.24
N ALA A 272 -13.51 -1.66 -19.99
CA ALA A 272 -12.40 -1.07 -19.23
C ALA A 272 -11.47 -2.14 -18.64
N SER A 273 -10.41 -2.53 -19.37
CA SER A 273 -9.39 -3.48 -18.91
C SER A 273 -8.84 -3.15 -17.52
N GLY A 274 -8.60 -1.87 -17.21
CA GLY A 274 -8.09 -1.46 -15.90
C GLY A 274 -9.06 -1.74 -14.75
N ARG A 275 -10.37 -1.55 -14.98
CA ARG A 275 -11.39 -1.86 -13.95
C ARG A 275 -11.66 -3.35 -13.84
N VAL A 276 -11.64 -4.06 -14.97
CA VAL A 276 -11.75 -5.53 -15.00
C VAL A 276 -10.62 -6.17 -14.21
N GLY A 277 -9.38 -5.75 -14.44
CA GLY A 277 -8.24 -6.21 -13.67
C GLY A 277 -8.43 -5.96 -12.17
N TRP A 278 -8.84 -4.76 -11.78
CA TRP A 278 -9.08 -4.44 -10.38
C TRP A 278 -10.20 -5.28 -9.76
N ALA A 279 -11.33 -5.47 -10.46
CA ALA A 279 -12.47 -6.24 -9.97
C ALA A 279 -12.14 -7.72 -9.76
N LEU A 280 -11.32 -8.30 -10.65
CA LEU A 280 -10.85 -9.69 -10.55
C LEU A 280 -9.58 -9.83 -9.68
N GLY A 281 -9.05 -8.74 -9.11
CA GLY A 281 -7.79 -8.76 -8.36
C GLY A 281 -6.59 -9.19 -9.21
N LEU A 282 -6.61 -8.91 -10.51
CA LEU A 282 -5.54 -9.18 -11.48
C LEU A 282 -4.75 -7.90 -11.78
N SER A 283 -3.43 -8.01 -11.78
CA SER A 283 -2.56 -6.99 -12.35
C SER A 283 -2.72 -6.91 -13.89
N PRO A 284 -2.33 -5.79 -14.53
CA PRO A 284 -2.47 -5.63 -15.98
C PRO A 284 -1.72 -6.71 -16.80
N SER A 285 -0.59 -7.21 -16.29
CA SER A 285 0.16 -8.31 -16.90
C SER A 285 -0.53 -9.66 -16.72
N GLU A 286 -1.09 -9.91 -15.54
CA GLU A 286 -1.83 -11.14 -15.26
C GLU A 286 -3.10 -11.21 -16.11
N LEU A 287 -3.87 -10.12 -16.22
CA LEU A 287 -5.07 -10.05 -17.06
C LEU A 287 -4.77 -10.43 -18.52
N LYS A 288 -3.73 -9.81 -19.12
CA LYS A 288 -3.27 -10.15 -20.48
C LYS A 288 -2.85 -11.61 -20.60
N LEU A 289 -2.22 -12.17 -19.56
CA LEU A 289 -1.81 -13.56 -19.56
C LEU A 289 -3.02 -14.50 -19.53
N VAL A 290 -4.05 -14.21 -18.73
CA VAL A 290 -5.29 -15.00 -18.73
C VAL A 290 -6.02 -14.88 -20.06
N GLU A 291 -6.12 -13.68 -20.65
CA GLU A 291 -6.71 -13.47 -21.98
C GLU A 291 -6.01 -14.31 -23.05
N ASN A 292 -4.67 -14.28 -23.07
CA ASN A 292 -3.86 -15.00 -24.04
C ASN A 292 -3.93 -16.52 -23.85
N ARG A 293 -3.80 -17.01 -22.61
CA ARG A 293 -3.86 -18.46 -22.34
C ARG A 293 -5.28 -19.03 -22.40
N GLY A 294 -6.31 -18.19 -22.22
CA GLY A 294 -7.71 -18.55 -22.41
C GLY A 294 -8.14 -18.49 -23.88
N GLY A 295 -7.36 -17.87 -24.76
CA GLY A 295 -7.68 -17.72 -26.18
C GLY A 295 -8.81 -16.71 -26.47
N ILE A 296 -9.17 -15.88 -25.49
CA ILE A 296 -10.32 -14.96 -25.56
C ILE A 296 -9.99 -13.55 -26.00
N ALA A 297 -8.71 -13.26 -26.29
CA ALA A 297 -8.26 -11.92 -26.64
C ALA A 297 -9.06 -11.29 -27.80
N LYS A 298 -9.48 -12.09 -28.79
CA LYS A 298 -10.32 -11.61 -29.91
C LYS A 298 -11.72 -11.21 -29.45
N GLU A 299 -12.37 -12.05 -28.67
CA GLU A 299 -13.72 -11.79 -28.14
C GLU A 299 -13.73 -10.56 -27.21
N VAL A 300 -12.70 -10.43 -26.38
CA VAL A 300 -12.50 -9.24 -25.54
C VAL A 300 -12.32 -7.99 -26.40
N GLU A 301 -11.49 -8.03 -27.44
CA GLU A 301 -11.31 -6.88 -28.34
C GLU A 301 -12.58 -6.52 -29.12
N GLU A 302 -13.36 -7.50 -29.57
CA GLU A 302 -14.66 -7.29 -30.20
C GLU A 302 -15.65 -6.61 -29.26
N LEU A 303 -15.70 -7.04 -28.00
CA LEU A 303 -16.51 -6.44 -26.96
C LEU A 303 -16.07 -5.00 -26.65
N ARG A 304 -14.75 -4.77 -26.53
CA ARG A 304 -14.19 -3.43 -26.34
C ARG A 304 -14.48 -2.53 -27.54
N GLU A 305 -14.35 -3.03 -28.75
CA GLU A 305 -14.70 -2.30 -29.98
C GLU A 305 -16.19 -1.93 -30.04
N ARG A 306 -17.09 -2.81 -29.58
CA ARG A 306 -18.51 -2.48 -29.42
C ARG A 306 -18.72 -1.29 -28.50
N PHE A 307 -18.08 -1.27 -27.32
CA PHE A 307 -18.17 -0.15 -26.38
C PHE A 307 -17.48 1.12 -26.90
N ARG A 308 -16.39 0.98 -27.66
CA ARG A 308 -15.76 2.12 -28.37
C ARG A 308 -16.72 2.78 -29.34
N ARG A 309 -17.44 1.97 -30.14
CA ARG A 309 -18.45 2.48 -31.08
C ARG A 309 -19.62 3.11 -30.32
N GLU A 310 -20.14 2.45 -29.29
CA GLU A 310 -21.23 2.99 -28.47
C GLU A 310 -20.88 4.34 -27.86
N ALA A 311 -19.66 4.50 -27.33
CA ALA A 311 -19.19 5.77 -26.78
C ALA A 311 -19.12 6.89 -27.83
N LEU A 312 -18.72 6.56 -29.07
CA LEU A 312 -18.63 7.52 -30.17
C LEU A 312 -20.00 7.82 -30.82
N THR A 313 -20.93 6.88 -30.82
CA THR A 313 -22.25 7.04 -31.45
C THR A 313 -23.37 7.34 -30.45
N ALA A 314 -23.04 7.60 -29.19
CA ALA A 314 -24.03 7.97 -28.18
C ALA A 314 -24.91 9.13 -28.70
N ARG A 315 -26.23 9.04 -28.52
CA ARG A 315 -27.16 10.08 -28.99
C ARG A 315 -27.35 11.19 -27.97
N ASN A 316 -27.14 10.89 -26.69
CA ASN A 316 -27.45 11.79 -25.59
C ASN A 316 -26.23 12.64 -25.23
N LEU A 317 -26.37 13.97 -25.32
CA LEU A 317 -25.30 14.91 -24.99
C LEU A 317 -24.80 14.72 -23.55
N THR A 318 -25.71 14.59 -22.57
CA THR A 318 -25.39 14.36 -21.16
C THR A 318 -24.45 13.17 -20.96
N GLN A 319 -24.71 12.04 -21.62
CA GLN A 319 -23.85 10.85 -21.52
C GLN A 319 -22.45 11.10 -22.09
N LYS A 320 -22.33 11.87 -23.19
CA LYS A 320 -21.03 12.26 -23.74
C LYS A 320 -20.27 13.20 -22.79
N LEU A 321 -20.96 14.17 -22.20
CA LEU A 321 -20.35 15.10 -21.24
C LEU A 321 -19.89 14.37 -19.97
N ASP A 322 -20.67 13.40 -19.47
CA ASP A 322 -20.27 12.55 -18.34
C ASP A 322 -19.04 11.69 -18.68
N LEU A 323 -19.01 11.12 -19.89
CA LEU A 323 -17.86 10.35 -20.39
C LEU A 323 -16.60 11.19 -20.51
N LEU A 324 -16.72 12.47 -20.90
CA LEU A 324 -15.58 13.40 -20.93
C LEU A 324 -14.93 13.55 -19.55
N GLY A 325 -15.72 13.49 -18.47
CA GLY A 325 -15.20 13.48 -17.10
C GLY A 325 -14.45 12.20 -16.71
N ARG A 326 -14.61 11.11 -17.45
CA ARG A 326 -14.01 9.79 -17.19
C ARG A 326 -12.76 9.56 -18.04
N GLU A 327 -11.78 10.45 -17.92
CA GLU A 327 -10.57 10.44 -18.75
C GLU A 327 -9.82 9.10 -18.71
N LYS A 328 -9.60 8.53 -17.52
CA LYS A 328 -8.90 7.24 -17.36
C LYS A 328 -9.59 6.12 -18.16
N TYR A 329 -10.92 6.12 -18.21
CA TYR A 329 -11.69 5.14 -18.97
C TYR A 329 -11.53 5.33 -20.49
N LEU A 330 -11.55 6.57 -20.97
CA LEU A 330 -11.35 6.87 -22.39
C LEU A 330 -9.91 6.56 -22.85
N VAL A 331 -8.92 6.74 -21.97
CA VAL A 331 -7.54 6.32 -22.20
C VAL A 331 -7.44 4.81 -22.27
N ASP A 332 -8.06 4.11 -21.32
CA ASP A 332 -8.06 2.65 -21.25
C ASP A 332 -8.71 2.03 -22.50
N LEU A 333 -9.82 2.61 -22.99
CA LEU A 333 -10.43 2.22 -24.26
C LEU A 333 -9.64 2.66 -25.51
N GLY A 334 -8.61 3.49 -25.38
CA GLY A 334 -7.82 3.99 -26.52
C GLY A 334 -8.57 4.95 -27.44
N ILE A 335 -9.68 5.55 -26.99
CA ILE A 335 -10.52 6.45 -27.81
C ILE A 335 -10.46 7.92 -27.39
N LYS A 336 -9.73 8.26 -26.32
CA LYS A 336 -9.67 9.63 -25.76
C LYS A 336 -9.61 10.72 -26.84
N LYS A 337 -8.60 10.66 -27.72
CA LYS A 337 -8.41 11.69 -28.76
C LYS A 337 -9.58 11.77 -29.74
N ARG A 338 -10.04 10.63 -30.25
CA ARG A 338 -11.17 10.57 -31.20
C ARG A 338 -12.45 11.09 -30.55
N PHE A 339 -12.70 10.72 -29.30
CA PHE A 339 -13.85 11.16 -28.53
C PHE A 339 -13.81 12.66 -28.25
N THR A 340 -12.68 13.21 -27.83
CA THR A 340 -12.53 14.66 -27.58
C THR A 340 -12.69 15.47 -28.87
N ASP A 341 -12.13 15.02 -29.99
CA ASP A 341 -12.23 15.71 -31.26
C ASP A 341 -13.68 15.70 -31.80
N MET A 342 -14.37 14.55 -31.68
CA MET A 342 -15.79 14.41 -32.03
C MET A 342 -16.66 15.33 -31.16
N LEU A 343 -16.51 15.26 -29.84
CA LEU A 343 -17.32 16.06 -28.92
C LEU A 343 -17.06 17.56 -29.07
N ARG A 344 -15.82 17.95 -29.36
CA ARG A 344 -15.47 19.34 -29.69
C ARG A 344 -16.26 19.82 -30.92
N ARG A 345 -16.21 19.09 -32.04
CA ARG A 345 -16.93 19.45 -33.27
C ARG A 345 -18.44 19.53 -33.05
N GLU A 346 -19.00 18.59 -32.30
CA GLU A 346 -20.41 18.58 -31.96
C GLU A 346 -20.80 19.81 -31.13
N LEU A 347 -20.06 20.11 -30.06
CA LEU A 347 -20.32 21.30 -29.25
C LEU A 347 -20.09 22.61 -30.02
N GLU A 348 -19.11 22.68 -30.92
CA GLU A 348 -18.91 23.84 -31.80
C GLU A 348 -20.14 24.12 -32.67
N LEU A 349 -20.78 23.07 -33.21
CA LEU A 349 -22.02 23.20 -33.97
C LEU A 349 -23.18 23.66 -33.08
N LEU A 350 -23.38 23.03 -31.93
CA LEU A 350 -24.47 23.39 -31.01
C LEU A 350 -24.33 24.82 -30.49
N VAL A 351 -23.11 25.22 -30.13
CA VAL A 351 -22.83 26.57 -29.66
C VAL A 351 -23.02 27.60 -30.77
N ARG A 352 -22.65 27.29 -32.03
CA ARG A 352 -22.80 28.22 -33.15
C ARG A 352 -24.25 28.65 -33.36
N ASP A 353 -25.19 27.73 -33.17
CA ASP A 353 -26.62 28.01 -33.36
C ASP A 353 -27.17 28.94 -32.26
N ASP A 354 -26.63 28.85 -31.03
CA ASP A 354 -27.09 29.63 -29.86
C ASP A 354 -26.23 30.87 -29.55
N LEU A 355 -25.07 31.02 -30.21
CA LEU A 355 -24.13 32.12 -30.00
C LEU A 355 -24.74 33.54 -30.16
N PRO A 356 -25.58 33.83 -31.18
CA PRO A 356 -26.06 35.21 -31.39
C PRO A 356 -27.05 35.68 -30.33
N GLU A 357 -27.71 34.76 -29.61
CA GLU A 357 -28.73 35.08 -28.60
C GLU A 357 -28.14 35.13 -27.18
N ALA A 358 -26.91 34.66 -26.98
CA ALA A 358 -26.34 34.48 -25.65
C ALA A 358 -25.52 35.70 -25.18
N PRO A 359 -25.88 36.35 -24.05
CA PRO A 359 -25.14 37.49 -23.51
C PRO A 359 -23.82 37.09 -22.84
N SER A 360 -23.71 35.87 -22.31
CA SER A 360 -22.55 35.37 -21.57
C SER A 360 -22.31 33.88 -21.81
N LEU A 361 -21.13 33.38 -21.45
CA LEU A 361 -20.80 31.95 -21.58
C LEU A 361 -21.74 31.05 -20.76
N THR A 362 -22.18 31.50 -19.59
CA THR A 362 -23.13 30.76 -18.74
C THR A 362 -24.51 30.72 -19.38
N ALA A 363 -25.00 31.85 -19.91
CA ALA A 363 -26.27 31.91 -20.62
C ALA A 363 -26.27 31.04 -21.90
N LEU A 364 -25.13 30.98 -22.59
CA LEU A 364 -24.92 30.08 -23.73
C LEU A 364 -25.00 28.61 -23.30
N ALA A 365 -24.30 28.24 -22.22
CA ALA A 365 -24.35 26.87 -21.68
C ALA A 365 -25.76 26.48 -21.21
N GLU A 366 -26.53 27.42 -20.66
CA GLU A 366 -27.94 27.22 -20.30
C GLU A 366 -28.86 27.07 -21.52
N ALA A 367 -28.64 27.84 -22.59
CA ALA A 367 -29.39 27.72 -23.83
C ALA A 367 -29.18 26.34 -24.49
N VAL A 368 -27.91 25.95 -24.66
CA VAL A 368 -27.52 24.65 -25.20
C VAL A 368 -28.03 23.52 -24.30
N GLY A 369 -27.87 23.66 -22.98
CA GLY A 369 -28.36 22.68 -22.01
C GLY A 369 -29.86 22.47 -22.07
N ARG A 370 -30.65 23.55 -22.17
CA ARG A 370 -32.11 23.49 -22.33
C ARG A 370 -32.54 22.83 -23.64
N LYS A 371 -31.90 23.17 -24.77
CA LYS A 371 -32.25 22.62 -26.09
C LYS A 371 -31.91 21.13 -26.22
N HIS A 372 -30.80 20.69 -25.63
CA HIS A 372 -30.28 19.32 -25.79
C HIS A 372 -30.45 18.42 -24.57
N GLY A 373 -31.18 18.86 -23.54
CA GLY A 373 -31.50 18.07 -22.35
C GLY A 373 -30.27 17.73 -21.51
N ALA A 374 -29.31 18.66 -21.41
CA ALA A 374 -28.07 18.50 -20.67
C ALA A 374 -27.93 19.54 -19.54
N PRO A 375 -27.35 19.18 -18.37
CA PRO A 375 -27.05 20.14 -17.32
C PRO A 375 -26.07 21.22 -17.81
N SER A 376 -26.41 22.50 -17.60
CA SER A 376 -25.58 23.66 -18.00
C SER A 376 -24.16 23.60 -17.42
N GLU A 377 -24.02 23.12 -16.17
CA GLU A 377 -22.73 22.89 -15.50
C GLU A 377 -21.83 21.91 -16.25
N LEU A 378 -22.39 20.84 -16.81
CA LEU A 378 -21.63 19.86 -17.58
C LEU A 378 -21.20 20.42 -18.93
N VAL A 379 -22.07 21.22 -19.55
CA VAL A 379 -21.76 21.92 -20.81
C VAL A 379 -20.62 22.90 -20.56
N LEU A 380 -20.71 23.76 -19.54
CA LEU A 380 -19.69 24.75 -19.21
C LEU A 380 -18.34 24.10 -18.91
N ARG A 381 -18.31 23.07 -18.06
CA ARG A 381 -17.08 22.31 -17.78
C ARG A 381 -16.50 21.65 -19.03
N ALA A 382 -17.34 21.19 -19.96
CA ALA A 382 -16.86 20.62 -21.21
C ALA A 382 -16.27 21.70 -22.13
N LEU A 383 -16.88 22.88 -22.22
CA LEU A 383 -16.32 24.01 -22.97
C LEU A 383 -14.94 24.42 -22.42
N GLU A 384 -14.76 24.40 -21.10
CA GLU A 384 -13.47 24.66 -20.45
C GLU A 384 -12.45 23.55 -20.73
N ARG A 385 -12.81 22.29 -20.48
CA ARG A 385 -11.92 21.14 -20.69
C ARG A 385 -11.48 20.96 -22.14
N LEU A 386 -12.35 21.30 -23.09
CA LEU A 386 -12.06 21.23 -24.51
C LEU A 386 -11.32 22.47 -25.03
N GLY A 387 -11.07 23.48 -24.19
CA GLY A 387 -10.34 24.70 -24.54
C GLY A 387 -11.14 25.69 -25.40
N MET A 388 -12.47 25.60 -25.40
CA MET A 388 -13.35 26.47 -26.19
C MET A 388 -13.81 27.71 -25.41
N ALA A 389 -13.78 27.67 -24.08
CA ALA A 389 -14.31 28.72 -23.22
C ALA A 389 -13.72 30.12 -23.52
N GLU A 390 -12.40 30.23 -23.69
CA GLU A 390 -11.75 31.52 -23.95
C GLU A 390 -12.12 32.12 -25.31
N ALA A 391 -12.20 31.28 -26.34
CA ALA A 391 -12.59 31.72 -27.69
C ALA A 391 -14.05 32.18 -27.72
N LEU A 392 -14.92 31.53 -26.94
CA LEU A 392 -16.34 31.87 -26.83
C LEU A 392 -16.56 33.13 -26.00
N ARG A 393 -15.83 33.32 -24.89
CA ARG A 393 -15.89 34.55 -24.08
C ARG A 393 -15.57 35.81 -24.89
N LYS A 394 -14.59 35.72 -25.81
CA LYS A 394 -14.24 36.84 -26.73
C LYS A 394 -15.34 37.15 -27.75
N ARG A 395 -16.27 36.23 -27.99
CA ARG A 395 -17.35 36.35 -28.99
C ARG A 395 -18.71 36.66 -28.35
N THR A 396 -18.89 36.39 -27.06
CA THR A 396 -20.04 36.85 -26.29
C THR A 396 -19.85 38.30 -25.87
N PRO A 397 -20.90 39.13 -25.85
CA PRO A 397 -20.80 40.58 -25.64
C PRO A 397 -20.32 41.01 -24.23
N ASP A 398 -20.16 40.09 -23.29
CA ASP A 398 -19.65 40.40 -21.95
C ASP A 398 -18.13 40.31 -21.86
N SER A 399 -17.46 41.29 -22.45
CA SER A 399 -16.07 41.64 -22.15
C SER A 399 -16.05 42.63 -20.98
N THR A 400 -16.30 42.14 -19.77
CA THR A 400 -15.97 42.91 -18.55
C THR A 400 -14.45 42.82 -18.31
N PRO A 401 -13.71 43.95 -18.28
CA PRO A 401 -12.27 43.93 -18.00
C PRO A 401 -12.01 43.55 -16.53
N PRO A 402 -10.82 43.00 -16.21
CA PRO A 402 -10.47 42.74 -14.81
C PRO A 402 -10.35 44.08 -14.07
N SER A 403 -11.24 44.31 -13.11
CA SER A 403 -11.12 45.42 -12.16
C SER A 403 -9.88 45.22 -11.30
N THR A 404 -8.82 45.95 -11.62
CA THR A 404 -7.75 46.31 -10.69
C THR A 404 -8.29 47.27 -9.64
N THR A 405 -8.34 46.82 -8.38
CA THR A 405 -8.01 47.63 -7.17
C THR A 405 -7.77 46.68 -6.01
#